data_AF-A0A8T4SY89-F1
#
_entry.id   AF-A0A8T4SY89-F1
#
_cell.length_a   1.000
_cell.length_b   1.000
_cell.length_c   1.000
_cell.angle_alpha   90.00
_cell.angle_beta   90.00
_cell.angle_gamma   90.00
#
_symmetry.space_group_name_H-M   'P 1'
#
loop_
_entity.id
_entity.type
_entity.pdbx_description
1 polymer ?
#
loop_
_entity_poly.entity_id
_entity_poly.type
_entity_poly.pdbx_seq_one_letter_code
_entity_poly.pdbx_strand_id
1 'polypeptide(L)' 'VINYIVCSGKGMIRDRAKIPKEARDYDKDYYINNQVIPCVEKIFEIKGYTKQDLLSKEQRKLGEF' A
#
# COMPACT_ATOMS: atom_id res chain seq x y z
N VAL A 1 -15.05 14.43 9.24
CA VAL A 1 -14.05 13.47 8.68
C VAL A 1 -13.44 12.72 9.84
N ILE A 2 -13.34 11.40 9.76
CA ILE A 2 -12.69 10.57 10.79
C ILE A 2 -11.31 10.19 10.26
N ASN A 3 -10.27 10.50 11.02
CA ASN A 3 -8.89 10.16 10.64
C ASN A 3 -8.53 8.80 11.25
N TYR A 4 -8.01 7.90 10.43
CA TYR A 4 -7.56 6.58 10.86
C TYR A 4 -6.36 6.11 10.02
N ILE A 5 -5.61 5.17 10.57
CA ILE A 5 -4.51 4.46 9.92
C ILE A 5 -4.78 2.96 10.04
N VAL A 6 -4.61 2.22 8.95
CA VAL A 6 -4.69 0.75 8.97
C VAL A 6 -3.36 0.19 9.42
N CYS A 7 -3.34 -0.39 10.61
CA CYS A 7 -2.15 -0.96 11.21
C CYS A 7 -1.88 -2.39 10.70
N SER A 8 -0.61 -2.79 10.75
CA SER A 8 -0.21 -4.18 10.53
C SER A 8 -0.85 -5.11 11.55
N GLY A 9 -1.29 -6.30 11.12
CA GLY A 9 -1.91 -7.28 12.01
C GLY A 9 -2.75 -8.32 11.25
N LYS A 10 -3.31 -9.28 11.98
CA LYS A 10 -4.24 -10.28 11.45
C LYS A 10 -5.70 -9.82 11.68
N GLY A 11 -6.64 -10.36 10.91
CA GLY A 11 -8.06 -10.04 11.04
C GLY A 11 -8.56 -9.03 10.01
N MET A 12 -9.75 -8.48 10.23
CA MET A 12 -10.38 -7.57 9.27
C MET A 12 -9.73 -6.18 9.33
N ILE A 13 -9.88 -5.39 8.27
CA ILE A 13 -9.37 -4.00 8.22
C ILE A 13 -9.95 -3.16 9.37
N ARG A 14 -11.23 -3.36 9.72
CA ARG A 14 -11.88 -2.65 10.83
C ARG A 14 -11.22 -2.91 12.19
N ASP A 15 -10.69 -4.12 12.40
CA ASP A 15 -10.06 -4.52 13.65
C ASP A 15 -8.65 -3.90 13.78
N ARG A 16 -8.09 -3.52 12.63
CA ARG A 16 -6.73 -2.96 12.49
C ARG A 16 -6.73 -1.44 12.27
N ALA A 17 -7.90 -0.83 12.04
CA ALA A 17 -8.04 0.61 11.87
C ALA A 17 -7.96 1.32 13.22
N LYS A 18 -6.98 2.21 13.37
CA LYS A 18 -6.76 2.97 14.61
C LYS A 18 -6.71 4.46 14.34
N ILE A 19 -7.03 5.27 15.35
CA ILE A 19 -6.80 6.71 15.27
C ILE A 19 -5.30 7.00 15.17
N PRO A 20 -4.86 8.07 14.47
CA PRO A 20 -3.44 8.35 14.24
C PRO A 20 -2.58 8.40 15.50
N LYS A 21 -3.14 8.82 16.64
CA LYS A 21 -2.44 8.87 17.94
C LYS A 21 -2.10 7.49 18.51
N GLU A 22 -2.83 6.45 18.12
CA GLU A 22 -2.67 5.08 18.63
C GLU A 22 -1.97 4.15 17.63
N ALA A 23 -1.82 4.59 16.39
CA ALA A 23 -1.13 3.85 15.35
C ALA A 23 0.37 3.82 15.65
N ARG A 24 0.96 2.62 15.63
CA ARG A 24 2.41 2.43 15.79
C ARG A 24 3.05 2.08 14.45
N ASP A 25 2.54 1.02 13.82
CA ASP A 25 2.95 0.56 12.50
C ASP A 25 1.77 0.65 11.54
N TYR A 26 2.05 0.80 10.24
CA TYR A 26 1.05 0.76 9.19
C TYR A 26 1.26 -0.44 8.27
N ASP A 27 0.15 -0.94 7.72
CA ASP A 27 0.16 -2.09 6.82
C ASP A 27 0.59 -1.67 5.41
N LYS A 28 1.88 -1.78 5.11
CA LYS A 28 2.46 -1.41 3.80
C LYS A 28 1.75 -2.10 2.64
N ASP A 29 1.48 -3.40 2.79
CA ASP A 29 0.86 -4.21 1.75
C ASP A 29 -0.57 -3.75 1.48
N TYR A 30 -1.32 -3.43 2.53
CA TYR A 30 -2.65 -2.84 2.39
C TYR A 30 -2.61 -1.53 1.61
N TYR A 31 -1.75 -0.58 1.99
CA TYR A 31 -1.70 0.72 1.31
C TYR A 31 -1.24 0.60 -0.14
N ILE A 32 -0.25 -0.24 -0.44
CA ILE A 32 0.22 -0.49 -1.81
C ILE A 32 -0.91 -1.08 -2.65
N ASN A 33 -1.53 -2.18 -2.19
CA ASN A 33 -2.49 -2.94 -3.00
C ASN A 33 -3.87 -2.30 -3.08
N ASN A 34 -4.30 -1.54 -2.07
CA ASN A 34 -5.64 -0.98 -1.98
C ASN A 34 -5.71 0.53 -2.25
N GLN A 35 -4.58 1.25 -2.24
CA GLN A 35 -4.56 2.69 -2.50
C GLN A 35 -3.60 3.07 -3.61
N VAL A 36 -2.31 2.72 -3.50
CA VAL A 36 -1.30 3.19 -4.46
C VAL A 36 -1.52 2.58 -5.84
N ILE A 37 -1.56 1.24 -5.93
CA ILE A 37 -1.70 0.53 -7.20
C ILE A 37 -3.02 0.88 -7.90
N PRO A 38 -4.20 0.81 -7.26
CA PRO A 38 -5.46 1.16 -7.94
C PRO A 38 -5.52 2.60 -8.45
N CYS A 39 -4.81 3.53 -7.80
CA CYS A 39 -4.75 4.92 -8.23
C CYS A 39 -3.89 5.13 -9.48
N VAL A 40 -2.83 4.33 -9.67
CA VAL A 40 -1.87 4.52 -10.77
C VAL A 40 -2.00 3.50 -11.90
N GLU A 41 -2.63 2.35 -11.64
CA GLU A 41 -2.78 1.21 -12.55
C GLU A 41 -3.26 1.66 -13.93
N LYS A 42 -4.35 2.42 -14.02
CA LYS A 42 -4.89 2.91 -15.30
C LYS A 42 -3.91 3.74 -16.13
N ILE A 43 -3.07 4.56 -15.47
CA ILE A 43 -2.08 5.39 -16.16
C ILE A 43 -0.98 4.49 -16.75
N PHE A 44 -0.54 3.51 -15.97
CA PHE A 44 0.51 2.58 -16.35
C PHE A 44 0.05 1.55 -17.40
N GLU A 45 -1.21 1.11 -17.33
CA GLU A 45 -1.85 0.27 -18.35
C GLU A 45 -1.83 0.93 -19.73
N ILE A 46 -2.16 2.23 -19.81
CA ILE A 46 -2.08 3.00 -21.08
C ILE A 46 -0.64 3.04 -21.62
N LYS A 47 0.36 2.96 -20.74
CA LYS A 47 1.78 2.89 -21.10
C LYS A 47 2.28 1.47 -21.35
N GLY A 48 1.40 0.46 -21.29
CA GLY A 48 1.71 -0.93 -21.57
C GLY A 48 2.26 -1.73 -20.38
N TYR A 49 2.19 -1.18 -19.16
CA TYR A 49 2.57 -1.90 -17.94
C TYR A 49 1.35 -2.55 -17.30
N THR A 50 1.50 -3.80 -16.89
CA THR A 50 0.48 -4.51 -16.11
C THR A 50 0.66 -4.27 -14.63
N LYS A 51 -0.39 -4.52 -13.84
CA LYS A 51 -0.30 -4.56 -12.38
C LYS A 51 0.81 -5.46 -11.87
N GLN A 52 1.01 -6.61 -12.52
CA GLN A 52 2.06 -7.57 -12.16
C GLN A 52 3.45 -6.95 -12.34
N ASP A 53 3.66 -6.14 -13.38
CA ASP A 53 4.94 -5.47 -13.63
C ASP A 53 5.30 -4.48 -12.52
N LEU A 54 4.28 -3.87 -11.89
CA LEU A 54 4.46 -2.95 -10.76
C LEU A 54 4.77 -3.66 -9.44
N LEU A 55 4.36 -4.92 -9.28
CA LEU A 55 4.49 -5.69 -8.04
C LEU A 55 5.60 -6.75 -8.06
N SER A 56 6.03 -7.17 -9.25
CA SER A 56 6.90 -8.34 -9.45
C SER A 56 8.37 -8.13 -9.11
N LYS A 57 8.83 -6.88 -8.98
CA LYS A 57 10.23 -6.58 -8.70
C LYS A 57 10.42 -6.29 -7.22
N GLU A 58 11.43 -6.91 -6.61
CA GLU A 58 11.87 -6.50 -5.28
C GLU A 58 12.41 -5.08 -5.35
N GLN A 59 11.81 -4.21 -4.53
CA GLN A 59 12.26 -2.83 -4.42
C GLN A 59 13.63 -2.79 -3.75
N ARG A 60 14.61 -2.18 -4.42
CA ARG A 60 15.96 -1.97 -3.90
C ARG A 60 16.05 -0.64 -3.16
N LYS A 61 16.95 -0.54 -2.19
CA LYS A 61 17.22 0.74 -1.53
C LYS A 61 17.99 1.66 -2.46
N LEU A 62 17.73 2.96 -2.33
CA LEU A 62 18.51 3.96 -3.03
C LEU A 62 19.98 3.86 -2.58
N GLY A 63 20.88 3.59 -3.52
CA GLY A 63 22.33 3.44 -3.26
C GLY A 63 22.87 2.01 -3.32
N GLU A 64 22.01 1.00 -3.46
CA GLU A 64 22.41 -0.38 -3.76
C GLU A 64 22.47 -0.56 -5.29
N PHE A 65 23.67 -0.47 -5.87
CA PHE A 65 23.94 -0.74 -7.30
C PHE A 65 24.25 -2.22 -7.53
#